data_AF-A0A2M8P6E7-F1
#
_entry.id   AF-A0A2M8P6E7-F1
#
_cell.length_a   1.000
_cell.length_b   1.000
_cell.length_c   1.000
_cell.angle_alpha   90.00
_cell.angle_beta   90.00
_cell.angle_gamma   90.00
#
_symmetry.space_group_name_H-M   'P 1'
#
loop_
_entity.id
_entity.type
_entity.pdbx_description
1 polymer ?
#
loop_
_entity_poly.entity_id
_entity_poly.type
_entity_poly.pdbx_seq_one_letter_code
_entity_poly.pdbx_strand_id
1 'polypeptide(L)'
;AIIMGTKTFGKGSVQTIITLPGHGAMRLTTARYYTPSGRSIQAKGIDPDIIVEQARIETVDNGYEKIHEADLRGALENTGESYESNKENENKDDQNNKTDANTNQRNTDDYQLARAIDLLKGIH
;
A
#
# COMPACT_ATOMS: atom_id res chain seq x y z
N ALA A 1 2.52 19.53 -4.92
CA ALA A 1 2.51 18.06 -5.05
C ALA A 1 2.33 17.48 -3.66
N ILE A 2 1.62 16.36 -3.52
CA ILE A 2 1.43 15.64 -2.25
C ILE A 2 2.41 14.45 -2.25
N ILE A 3 3.15 14.29 -1.15
CA ILE A 3 4.10 13.18 -0.95
C ILE A 3 3.47 12.16 0.00
N MET A 4 3.47 10.89 -0.38
CA MET A 4 2.91 9.79 0.41
C MET A 4 3.94 8.70 0.66
N GLY A 5 3.87 8.03 1.81
CA GLY A 5 4.65 6.84 2.13
C GLY A 5 5.32 6.96 3.49
N THR A 6 6.58 6.57 3.59
CA THR A 6 7.39 6.68 4.81
C THR A 6 8.53 7.67 4.63
N LYS A 7 9.12 8.05 5.77
CA LYS A 7 10.27 8.94 5.81
C LYS A 7 11.45 8.39 5.01
N THR A 8 12.03 9.23 4.16
CA THR A 8 13.18 8.83 3.34
C THR A 8 14.47 8.75 4.16
N PHE A 9 15.46 8.00 3.66
CA PHE A 9 16.74 7.76 4.37
C PHE A 9 17.52 9.04 4.73
N GLY A 10 17.44 10.09 3.91
CA GLY A 10 18.14 11.35 4.20
C GLY A 10 19.62 11.38 3.85
N LYS A 11 20.01 10.73 2.75
CA LYS A 11 21.33 10.97 2.15
C LYS A 11 21.24 12.17 1.23
N GLY A 12 21.72 13.30 1.73
CA GLY A 12 21.77 14.58 1.01
C GLY A 12 23.18 15.03 0.68
N SER A 13 24.19 14.16 0.68
CA SER A 13 25.59 14.54 0.47
C SER A 13 26.15 14.10 -0.88
N VAL A 14 26.96 14.93 -1.52
CA VAL A 14 27.74 14.57 -2.72
C VAL A 14 29.16 14.20 -2.31
N GLN A 15 29.68 13.10 -2.86
CA GLN A 15 31.04 12.65 -2.60
C GLN A 15 31.83 12.66 -3.91
N THR A 16 33.06 13.17 -3.85
CA THR A 16 34.00 13.22 -4.96
C THR A 16 35.22 12.35 -4.63
N ILE A 17 35.75 11.65 -5.63
CA ILE A 17 36.99 10.87 -5.50
C ILE A 17 38.14 11.73 -6.02
N ILE A 18 39.13 11.98 -5.17
CA ILE A 18 40.35 12.71 -5.48
C ILE A 18 41.48 11.69 -5.52
N THR A 19 42.11 11.51 -6.68
CA THR A 19 43.26 10.61 -6.82
C THR A 19 44.49 11.20 -6.15
N LEU A 20 45.25 10.36 -5.45
CA LEU A 20 46.49 10.75 -4.76
C LEU A 20 47.70 10.17 -5.53
N PRO A 21 48.87 10.83 -5.48
CA PRO A 21 50.11 10.25 -5.98
C PRO A 21 50.40 8.91 -5.28
N GLY A 22 50.85 7.90 -6.04
CA GLY A 22 51.19 6.59 -5.47
C GLY A 22 50.03 5.59 -5.37
N HIS A 23 49.12 5.60 -6.35
CA HIS A 23 47.99 4.65 -6.49
C HIS A 23 46.90 4.73 -5.40
N GLY A 24 46.87 5.81 -4.61
CA GLY A 24 45.82 6.06 -3.62
C GLY A 24 44.66 6.89 -4.15
N ALA A 25 43.53 6.88 -3.43
CA ALA A 25 42.41 7.80 -3.68
C ALA A 25 41.70 8.17 -2.37
N MET A 26 41.22 9.41 -2.30
CA MET A 26 40.47 9.96 -1.17
C MET A 26 39.02 10.22 -1.60
N ARG A 27 38.06 9.72 -0.81
CA ARG A 27 36.64 10.04 -1.00
C ARG A 27 36.24 11.15 -0.05
N LEU A 28 35.90 12.32 -0.58
CA LEU A 28 35.59 13.51 0.20
C LEU A 28 34.16 13.97 -0.06
N THR A 29 33.44 14.37 0.99
CA THR A 29 32.12 15.00 0.84
C THR A 29 32.30 16.47 0.47
N THR A 30 31.84 16.86 -0.72
CA THR A 30 32.08 18.19 -1.29
C THR A 30 30.86 19.10 -1.22
N ALA A 31 29.65 18.54 -1.16
CA ALA A 31 28.42 19.34 -1.12
C ALA A 31 27.29 18.65 -0.35
N ARG A 32 26.26 19.44 -0.05
CA ARG A 32 24.98 19.00 0.53
C ARG A 32 23.81 19.53 -0.28
N TYR A 33 22.77 18.72 -0.42
CA TYR A 33 21.47 19.08 -1.00
C TYR A 33 20.57 19.67 0.08
N TYR A 34 19.86 20.72 -0.33
CA TYR A 34 18.87 21.44 0.48
C TYR A 34 17.56 21.51 -0.27
N THR A 35 16.45 21.49 0.46
CA THR A 35 15.14 21.81 -0.11
C THR A 35 15.09 23.28 -0.52
N PRO A 36 14.16 23.69 -1.41
CA PRO A 36 13.97 25.11 -1.74
C PRO A 36 13.70 26.02 -0.53
N SER A 37 13.14 25.47 0.54
CA SER A 37 12.94 26.13 1.83
C SER A 37 14.19 26.20 2.72
N GLY A 38 15.36 25.77 2.24
CA GLY A 38 16.63 25.82 2.95
C GLY A 38 16.86 24.70 3.98
N ARG A 39 15.99 23.69 4.05
CA ARG A 39 16.15 22.57 4.99
C ARG A 39 17.15 21.55 4.42
N SER A 40 18.14 21.14 5.23
CA SER A 40 19.08 20.09 4.83
C SER A 40 18.38 18.72 4.81
N ILE A 41 18.67 17.93 3.78
CA ILE A 41 18.17 16.56 3.63
C ILE A 41 19.07 15.57 4.40
N GLN A 42 20.34 15.93 4.60
CA GLN A 42 21.34 15.06 5.22
C GLN A 42 20.94 14.67 6.66
N ALA A 43 20.96 13.37 6.96
CA ALA A 43 20.59 12.76 8.25
C ALA A 43 19.14 12.99 8.71
N LYS A 44 18.37 13.84 8.02
CA LYS A 44 16.96 14.11 8.34
C LYS A 44 16.00 13.41 7.40
N GLY A 45 16.30 13.30 6.11
CA GLY A 45 15.33 12.80 5.13
C GLY A 45 14.25 13.81 4.78
N ILE A 46 13.29 13.35 4.02
CA ILE A 46 12.07 14.07 3.67
C ILE A 46 10.92 13.33 4.35
N ASP A 47 10.17 14.06 5.17
CA ASP A 47 8.94 13.57 5.77
C ASP A 47 7.80 13.68 4.74
N PRO A 48 6.98 12.63 4.55
CA PRO A 48 5.84 12.66 3.63
C PRO A 48 4.70 13.51 4.21
N ASP A 49 3.83 14.02 3.34
CA ASP A 49 2.62 14.75 3.74
C ASP A 49 1.54 13.78 4.27
N ILE A 50 1.47 12.58 3.68
CA ILE A 50 0.58 11.49 4.12
C ILE A 50 1.43 10.28 4.47
N ILE A 51 1.46 9.94 5.76
CA ILE A 51 2.19 8.78 6.26
C ILE A 51 1.38 7.52 5.95
N VAL A 52 1.99 6.57 5.24
CA VAL A 52 1.43 5.25 4.98
C VAL A 52 2.52 4.24 5.28
N GLU A 53 2.36 3.47 6.36
CA GLU A 53 3.32 2.42 6.71
C GLU A 53 3.24 1.25 5.73
N GLN A 54 4.33 0.51 5.61
CA GLN A 54 4.34 -0.76 4.87
C GLN A 54 3.49 -1.77 5.65
N ALA A 55 2.43 -2.27 5.01
CA ALA A 55 1.52 -3.23 5.62
C ALA A 55 1.24 -4.36 4.63
N ARG A 56 1.03 -5.56 5.18
CA ARG A 56 0.50 -6.69 4.41
C ARG A 56 -0.97 -6.85 4.73
N ILE A 57 -1.78 -6.98 3.70
CA ILE A 57 -3.21 -7.24 3.87
C ILE A 57 -3.38 -8.73 4.14
N GLU A 58 -3.96 -9.06 5.28
CA GLU A 58 -4.32 -10.42 5.64
C GLU A 58 -5.80 -10.48 5.97
N THR A 59 -6.46 -11.59 5.59
CA THR A 59 -7.84 -11.84 5.99
C THR A 59 -7.86 -12.14 7.48
N VAL A 60 -8.48 -11.25 8.26
CA VAL A 60 -8.63 -11.48 9.70
C VAL A 60 -9.74 -12.51 9.91
N ASP A 61 -9.34 -13.74 10.23
CA ASP A 61 -10.26 -14.72 10.77
C ASP A 61 -10.40 -14.48 12.28
N ASN A 62 -11.50 -13.81 12.66
CA ASN A 62 -11.72 -13.43 14.05
C ASN A 62 -12.15 -14.61 14.93
N GLY A 63 -12.28 -15.85 14.42
CA GLY A 63 -12.68 -17.03 15.19
C GLY A 63 -14.09 -16.99 15.78
N TYR A 64 -14.74 -15.84 15.73
CA TYR A 64 -16.18 -15.66 15.93
C TYR A 64 -16.84 -15.82 14.58
N GLU A 65 -17.72 -16.81 14.44
CA GLU A 65 -18.70 -16.78 13.36
C GLU A 65 -19.39 -15.41 13.41
N LYS A 66 -19.28 -14.64 12.33
CA LYS A 66 -19.98 -13.35 12.23
C LYS A 66 -21.46 -13.66 12.20
N ILE A 67 -22.12 -13.66 13.35
CA ILE A 67 -23.57 -13.79 13.43
C ILE A 67 -24.14 -12.54 12.77
N HIS A 68 -24.82 -12.71 11.63
CA HIS A 68 -25.53 -11.63 10.98
C HIS A 68 -26.91 -11.49 11.63
N GLU A 69 -27.55 -10.33 11.50
CA GLU A 69 -28.92 -10.13 12.01
C GLU A 69 -29.89 -11.21 11.47
N ALA A 70 -29.70 -11.62 10.23
CA ALA A 70 -30.46 -12.69 9.57
C ALA A 70 -30.31 -14.08 10.23
N ASP A 71 -29.19 -14.33 10.93
CA ASP A 71 -28.91 -15.62 11.56
C ASP A 71 -29.51 -15.72 12.97
N LEU A 72 -30.00 -14.61 13.52
CA LEU A 72 -30.60 -14.56 14.85
C LEU A 72 -32.03 -15.13 14.85
N ARG A 73 -32.36 -15.88 15.91
CA ARG A 73 -33.72 -16.38 16.10
C ARG A 73 -34.68 -15.20 16.30
N GLY A 74 -35.57 -15.00 15.33
CA GLY A 74 -36.50 -13.86 15.31
C GLY A 74 -36.04 -12.66 14.49
N ALA A 75 -35.03 -12.85 13.62
CA ALA A 75 -34.64 -11.88 12.61
C ALA A 75 -35.86 -11.38 11.82
N LEU A 76 -35.92 -10.07 11.59
CA LEU A 76 -36.98 -9.47 10.79
C LEU A 76 -36.68 -9.74 9.31
N GLU A 77 -37.66 -10.31 8.60
CA GLU A 77 -37.56 -10.47 7.15
C GLU A 77 -37.65 -9.10 6.48
N ASN A 78 -36.83 -8.88 5.45
CA ASN A 78 -36.91 -7.66 4.64
C ASN A 78 -38.26 -7.67 3.89
N THR A 79 -39.22 -6.89 4.38
CA THR A 79 -40.58 -6.81 3.82
C THR A 79 -40.66 -6.05 2.49
N GLY A 80 -39.53 -5.76 1.85
CA GLY A 80 -39.43 -5.01 0.59
C GLY A 80 -39.29 -5.86 -0.68
N GLU A 81 -39.06 -7.17 -0.59
CA GLU A 81 -38.89 -8.02 -1.77
C GLU A 81 -39.71 -9.30 -1.67
N SER A 82 -40.91 -9.26 -2.24
CA SER A 82 -41.65 -10.46 -2.62
C SER A 82 -40.93 -11.12 -3.81
N TYR A 83 -39.94 -11.98 -3.54
CA TYR A 83 -39.42 -12.89 -4.54
C TYR A 83 -39.35 -14.31 -3.97
N GLU A 84 -40.03 -15.21 -4.69
CA GLU A 84 -40.25 -16.61 -4.37
C GLU A 84 -38.94 -17.34 -4.07
N SER A 85 -38.81 -17.87 -2.87
CA SER A 85 -37.83 -18.89 -2.55
C SER A 85 -38.20 -20.21 -3.22
N ASN A 86 -37.58 -20.49 -4.37
CA ASN A 86 -37.36 -21.87 -4.83
C ASN A 86 -36.03 -22.36 -4.28
N LYS A 87 -36.11 -23.28 -3.31
CA LYS A 87 -35.00 -24.14 -2.88
C LYS A 87 -34.71 -25.15 -3.98
N GLU A 88 -33.61 -24.98 -4.70
CA GLU A 88 -32.95 -26.10 -5.38
C GLU A 88 -31.44 -26.11 -5.09
N ASN A 89 -30.98 -27.28 -4.67
CA ASN A 89 -29.57 -27.64 -4.57
C ASN A 89 -28.96 -27.69 -5.97
N GLU A 90 -27.84 -27.04 -6.22
CA GLU A 90 -26.87 -27.51 -7.21
C GLU A 90 -25.43 -27.20 -6.78
N ASN A 91 -24.69 -28.27 -6.51
CA ASN A 91 -23.24 -28.31 -6.69
C ASN A 91 -22.94 -28.05 -8.17
N LYS A 92 -22.18 -27.00 -8.51
CA LYS A 92 -21.38 -26.97 -9.74
C LYS A 92 -20.06 -26.24 -9.51
N ASP A 93 -19.01 -27.01 -9.73
CA ASP A 93 -17.65 -26.57 -9.98
C ASP A 93 -17.63 -25.42 -10.99
N ASP A 94 -16.83 -24.38 -10.71
CA ASP A 94 -16.33 -23.49 -11.77
C ASP A 94 -14.82 -23.25 -11.56
N GLN A 95 -14.08 -24.32 -11.85
CA GLN A 95 -12.67 -24.26 -12.22
C GLN A 95 -12.57 -23.69 -13.64
N ASN A 96 -12.52 -22.37 -13.81
CA ASN A 96 -11.80 -21.74 -14.92
C ASN A 96 -11.80 -20.21 -14.86
N ASN A 97 -10.71 -19.63 -14.37
CA ASN A 97 -10.10 -18.45 -14.99
C ASN A 97 -8.67 -18.29 -14.44
N LYS A 98 -7.75 -19.10 -14.99
CA LYS A 98 -6.35 -19.19 -14.58
C LYS A 98 -5.38 -18.39 -15.47
N THR A 99 -5.86 -17.41 -16.23
CA THR A 99 -5.02 -16.80 -17.28
C THR A 99 -4.75 -15.30 -17.20
N ASP A 100 -5.33 -14.56 -16.24
CA ASP A 100 -5.04 -13.11 -16.06
C ASP A 100 -4.61 -12.72 -14.63
N ALA A 101 -4.22 -13.68 -13.79
CA ALA A 101 -3.92 -13.44 -12.37
C ALA A 101 -2.53 -12.80 -12.13
N ASN A 102 -1.58 -12.93 -13.06
CA ASN A 102 -0.18 -12.57 -12.79
C ASN A 102 0.14 -11.07 -12.83
N THR A 103 -0.68 -10.25 -13.49
CA THR A 103 -0.44 -8.79 -13.55
C THR A 103 -1.15 -8.05 -12.41
N ASN A 104 -2.27 -8.58 -11.90
CA ASN A 104 -3.05 -7.94 -10.84
C ASN A 104 -2.63 -8.36 -9.42
N GLN A 105 -2.04 -9.54 -9.22
CA GLN A 105 -1.58 -9.99 -7.90
C GLN A 105 -0.43 -9.16 -7.33
N ARG A 106 0.42 -8.55 -8.18
CA ARG A 106 1.52 -7.70 -7.70
C ARG A 106 1.05 -6.36 -7.14
N ASN A 107 -0.15 -5.90 -7.53
CA ASN A 107 -0.71 -4.62 -7.08
C ASN A 107 -1.47 -4.74 -5.75
N THR A 108 -1.93 -5.93 -5.38
CA THR A 108 -2.65 -6.16 -4.12
C THR A 108 -1.73 -6.33 -2.91
N ASP A 109 -0.45 -6.64 -3.13
CA ASP A 109 0.51 -6.83 -2.03
C ASP A 109 1.13 -5.51 -1.55
N ASP A 110 1.18 -4.48 -2.39
CA ASP A 110 1.74 -3.18 -2.03
C ASP A 110 0.64 -2.25 -1.49
N TYR A 111 0.49 -2.24 -0.17
CA TYR A 111 -0.46 -1.39 0.53
C TYR A 111 -0.21 0.11 0.30
N GLN A 112 1.05 0.55 0.16
CA GLN A 112 1.35 1.95 -0.08
C GLN A 112 0.89 2.38 -1.48
N LEU A 113 1.10 1.53 -2.48
CA LEU A 113 0.62 1.77 -3.84
C LEU A 113 -0.92 1.81 -3.91
N ALA A 114 -1.59 0.86 -3.26
CA ALA A 114 -3.06 0.81 -3.22
C ALA A 114 -3.63 2.11 -2.62
N ARG A 115 -3.08 2.60 -1.50
CA ARG A 115 -3.52 3.86 -0.88
C ARG A 115 -3.23 5.08 -1.74
N ALA A 116 -2.14 5.09 -2.50
CA ALA A 116 -1.86 6.19 -3.43
C ALA A 116 -2.90 6.24 -4.56
N ILE A 117 -3.30 5.08 -5.10
CA ILE A 117 -4.34 4.97 -6.12
C ILE A 117 -5.71 5.41 -5.57
N ASP A 118 -6.06 4.97 -4.35
CA ASP A 118 -7.31 5.36 -3.70
C ASP A 118 -7.40 6.89 -3.53
N LEU A 119 -6.31 7.51 -3.09
CA LEU A 119 -6.23 8.96 -2.94
C LEU A 119 -6.40 9.68 -4.28
N LEU A 120 -5.75 9.19 -5.34
CA LEU A 120 -5.88 9.77 -6.68
C LEU A 120 -7.31 9.65 -7.22
N LYS A 121 -7.97 8.50 -7.04
CA LYS A 121 -9.36 8.28 -7.45
C LYS A 121 -10.35 9.12 -6.63
N GLY A 122 -10.06 9.36 -5.35
CA GLY A 122 -10.93 10.13 -4.46
C GLY A 122 -10.82 11.65 -4.59
N ILE A 123 -9.75 12.17 -5.21
CA ILE A 123 -9.58 13.61 -5.48
C ILE A 123 -10.28 14.04 -6.79
N HIS A 124 -10.70 13.08 -7.62
CA HIS A 124 -11.19 13.32 -8.98
C HIS A 124 -12.71 13.16 -9.12
#